data_AF-A0A0G0ZXN4-F1
#
_entry.id   AF-A0A0G0ZXN4-F1
#
_cell.length_a   1.000
_cell.length_b   1.000
_cell.length_c   1.000
_cell.angle_alpha   90.00
_cell.angle_beta   90.00
_cell.angle_gamma   90.00
#
_symmetry.space_group_name_H-M   'P 1'
#
loop_
_entity.id
_entity.type
_entity.pdbx_description
1 polymer ?
#
loop_
_entity_poly.entity_id
_entity_poly.type
_entity_poly.pdbx_seq_one_letter_code
_entity_poly.pdbx_strand_id
1 'polypeptide(L)' 'MKILSIETSCDETGIALVQAEGGFSNPRFEVLKNLVSSQIKIHRPFGGVVPGLAKREHIKNLPLLFR' A
#
# COMPACT_ATOMS: atom_id res chain seq x y z
N MET A 1 13.99 14.47 -1.82
CA MET A 1 13.82 13.49 -0.71
C MET A 1 13.07 12.29 -1.25
N LYS A 2 13.47 11.06 -0.92
CA LYS A 2 12.70 9.86 -1.29
C LYS A 2 11.87 9.41 -0.09
N ILE A 3 10.58 9.18 -0.32
CA ILE A 3 9.62 8.71 0.68
C ILE A 3 9.18 7.30 0.27
N LEU A 4 9.31 6.34 1.19
CA LEU A 4 8.70 5.02 1.08
C LEU A 4 7.34 5.06 1.79
N SER A 5 6.27 4.94 1.03
CA SER A 5 4.89 4.90 1.54
C SER A 5 4.41 3.47 1.65
N ILE A 6 3.70 3.15 2.74
CA ILE A 6 3.07 1.86 2.99
C ILE A 6 1.60 2.10 3.27
N GLU A 7 0.73 1.35 2.59
CA GLU A 7 -0.73 1.45 2.73
C GLU A 7 -1.33 0.09 3.12
N THR A 8 -2.00 0.04 4.27
CA THR A 8 -2.60 -1.18 4.85
C THR A 8 -3.86 -0.86 5.66
N SER A 9 -4.68 0.11 5.23
CA SER A 9 -5.87 0.54 5.98
C SER A 9 -7.07 -0.41 5.88
N CYS A 10 -7.27 -1.06 4.72
CA CYS A 10 -8.44 -1.91 4.45
C CYS A 10 -8.05 -3.30 3.93
N ASP A 11 -8.17 -3.58 2.64
CA ASP A 11 -7.93 -4.90 2.04
C ASP A 11 -6.91 -4.87 0.89
N GLU A 12 -6.29 -3.72 0.65
CA GLU A 12 -5.10 -3.57 -0.16
C GLU A 12 -3.83 -3.46 0.68
N THR A 13 -2.80 -4.23 0.32
CA THR A 13 -1.43 -3.95 0.75
C THR A 13 -0.73 -3.18 -0.35
N GLY A 14 -0.29 -1.96 -0.09
CA GLY A 14 0.38 -1.09 -1.05
C GLY A 14 1.77 -0.65 -0.60
N ILE A 15 2.70 -0.51 -1.55
CA ILE A 15 3.98 0.18 -1.36
C ILE A 15 4.19 1.15 -2.53
N ALA A 16 4.61 2.38 -2.22
CA ALA A 16 5.04 3.33 -3.23
C ALA A 16 6.37 3.99 -2.86
N LEU A 17 7.19 4.27 -3.87
CA LEU A 17 8.37 5.13 -3.74
C LEU A 17 8.05 6.47 -4.39
N VAL A 18 8.09 7.54 -3.60
CA VAL A 18 7.77 8.90 -4.04
C VAL A 18 9.01 9.78 -3.92
N GLN A 19 9.32 10.51 -4.99
CA GLN A 19 10.31 11.58 -4.98
C GLN A 19 9.61 12.89 -4.60
N ALA A 20 10.04 13.53 -3.51
CA ALA A 20 9.55 14.80 -3.02
C ALA A 20 10.62 15.89 -3.15
N GLU A 21 10.28 17.01 -3.78
CA GLU A 21 11.17 18.13 -4.08
C GLU A 21 10.46 19.47 -3.82
N GLY A 22 11.18 20.59 -3.93
CA GLY A 22 10.54 21.91 -4.01
C GLY A 22 10.19 22.64 -2.70
N GLY A 23 10.67 22.18 -1.55
CA GLY A 23 10.53 22.92 -0.27
C GLY A 23 9.08 23.17 0.17
N PHE A 24 8.87 23.93 1.25
CA PHE A 24 7.53 24.19 1.77
C PHE A 24 6.69 25.13 0.91
N SER A 25 7.33 26.04 0.18
CA SER A 25 6.66 27.03 -0.65
C SER A 25 6.24 26.53 -2.03
N ASN A 26 6.83 25.43 -2.53
CA ASN A 26 6.47 24.85 -3.83
C ASN A 26 6.74 23.34 -3.89
N PRO A 27 6.09 22.54 -3.04
CA PRO A 27 6.36 21.11 -2.98
C PRO A 27 5.94 20.43 -4.28
N ARG A 28 6.78 19.50 -4.74
CA ARG A 28 6.56 18.66 -5.92
C ARG A 28 6.72 17.21 -5.53
N PHE A 29 5.85 16.35 -6.06
CA PHE A 29 5.87 14.93 -5.79
C PHE A 29 5.78 14.15 -7.10
N GLU A 30 6.63 13.14 -7.24
CA GLU A 30 6.62 12.21 -8.37
C GLU A 30 6.58 10.78 -7.83
N VAL A 31 5.69 9.95 -8.37
CA VAL A 31 5.60 8.53 -8.01
C VAL A 31 6.57 7.74 -8.88
N LEU A 32 7.67 7.28 -8.29
CA LEU A 32 8.71 6.51 -8.99
C LEU A 32 8.33 5.03 -9.16
N LYS A 33 7.64 4.45 -8.17
CA LYS A 33 7.16 3.07 -8.19
C LYS A 33 5.90 2.96 -7.34
N ASN A 34 4.94 2.15 -7.78
CA ASN A 34 3.72 1.85 -7.05
C ASN A 34 3.35 0.38 -7.25
N LEU A 35 3.16 -0.36 -6.16
CA LEU A 35 2.79 -1.77 -6.16
C LEU A 35 1.62 -1.98 -5.20
N VAL A 36 0.61 -2.75 -5.64
CA VAL A 36 -0.59 -3.05 -4.85
C VAL A 36 -0.91 -4.53 -4.93
N SER A 37 -1.21 -5.14 -3.79
CA SER A 37 -1.77 -6.49 -3.66
C SER A 37 -3.18 -6.39 -3.06
N SER A 38 -4.19 -6.73 -3.84
CA SER A 38 -5.60 -6.68 -3.42
C SER A 38 -6.10 -8.02 -2.87
N GLN A 39 -6.85 -7.97 -1.78
CA GLN A 39 -7.44 -9.13 -1.10
C GLN A 39 -8.91 -9.36 -1.49
N ILE A 40 -9.46 -8.65 -2.48
CA ILE A 40 -10.87 -8.80 -2.91
C ILE A 40 -11.27 -10.26 -3.11
N LYS A 41 -10.40 -11.08 -3.72
CA LYS A 41 -10.67 -12.50 -4.00
C LYS A 41 -10.91 -13.32 -2.73
N ILE A 42 -10.18 -13.03 -1.66
CA ILE A 42 -10.28 -13.78 -0.40
C ILE A 42 -11.45 -13.28 0.47
N HIS A 43 -11.84 -12.00 0.33
CA HIS A 43 -13.00 -11.44 1.04
C HIS A 43 -14.34 -11.74 0.33
N ARG A 44 -14.32 -12.01 -0.98
CA ARG A 44 -15.53 -12.25 -1.80
C ARG A 44 -16.52 -13.27 -1.20
N PRO A 45 -16.10 -14.42 -0.64
CA PRO A 45 -17.04 -15.39 -0.05
C PRO A 45 -17.80 -14.87 1.17
N PHE A 46 -17.29 -13.84 1.85
CA PHE A 46 -17.88 -13.28 3.06
C PHE A 46 -18.83 -12.11 2.78
N GLY A 47 -18.93 -11.67 1.51
CA GLY A 47 -19.77 -10.53 1.13
C GLY A 47 -19.25 -9.17 1.62
N GLY A 48 -18.04 -9.11 2.16
CA GLY A 48 -17.43 -7.90 2.69
C GLY A 48 -16.05 -8.18 3.29
N VAL A 49 -15.34 -7.11 3.68
CA VAL A 49 -14.00 -7.21 4.27
C VAL A 49 -14.10 -7.82 5.66
N VAL A 50 -13.33 -8.89 5.90
CA VAL A 50 -13.20 -9.51 7.22
C VAL A 50 -11.93 -8.96 7.90
N PRO A 51 -12.03 -8.11 8.94
CA PRO A 51 -10.87 -7.37 9.46
C PRO A 51 -9.70 -8.26 9.93
N GLY A 52 -10.02 -9.38 10.59
CA GLY A 52 -9.00 -10.33 11.05
C GLY A 52 -8.26 -11.03 9.91
N LEU A 53 -8.94 -11.26 8.78
CA LEU A 53 -8.35 -11.83 7.57
C LEU A 53 -7.48 -10.78 6.86
N ALA A 54 -7.96 -9.54 6.80
CA ALA A 54 -7.24 -8.47 6.14
C ALA A 54 -5.88 -8.20 6.79
N LYS A 55 -5.85 -8.11 8.13
CA LYS A 55 -4.62 -8.02 8.91
C LYS A 55 -3.62 -9.13 8.58
N ARG A 56 -4.08 -10.38 8.46
CA ARG A 56 -3.22 -11.54 8.16
C ARG A 56 -2.62 -11.43 6.76
N GLU A 57 -3.41 -11.03 5.78
CA GLU A 57 -2.93 -10.85 4.41
C GLU A 57 -1.97 -9.66 4.27
N HIS A 58 -2.14 -8.57 5.04
CA HIS A 58 -1.13 -7.50 5.07
C HIS A 58 0.24 -7.99 5.53
N ILE A 59 0.30 -8.76 6.63
CA ILE A 59 1.55 -9.33 7.16
C ILE A 59 2.24 -10.22 6.12
N LYS A 60 1.47 -10.98 5.35
CA LYS A 60 1.98 -11.88 4.31
C LYS A 60 2.45 -11.12 3.06
N ASN A 61 1.68 -10.12 2.61
CA ASN A 61 1.90 -9.47 1.33
C ASN A 61 2.96 -8.36 1.39
N LEU A 62 3.08 -7.65 2.52
CA LEU A 62 3.99 -6.49 2.60
C LEU A 62 5.47 -6.86 2.31
N PRO A 63 6.04 -7.96 2.85
CA PRO A 63 7.40 -8.37 2.51
C PRO A 63 7.58 -8.76 1.04
N LEU A 64 6.52 -9.25 0.38
CA LEU A 64 6.57 -9.62 -1.04
C LEU A 64 6.62 -8.40 -1.95
N LEU A 65 5.94 -7.31 -1.57
CA LEU A 65 5.97 -6.04 -2.32
C LEU A 65 7.28 -5.27 -2.14
N PHE A 66 8.00 -5.52 -1.04
CA PHE A 66 9.28 -4.86 -0.75
C PHE A 66 10.49 -5.50 -1.44
N ARG A 67 10.33 -6.71 -2.00
CA ARG A 67 11.37 -7.37 -2.81
C ARG A 67 11.56 -6.68 -4.16
#